data_AF-A0AA37BMH3-F1
#
_entry.id   AF-A0AA37BMH3-F1
#
_cell.length_a   1.000
_cell.length_b   1.000
_cell.length_c   1.000
_cell.angle_alpha   90.00
_cell.angle_beta   90.00
_cell.angle_gamma   90.00
#
_symmetry.space_group_name_H-M   'P 1'
#
loop_
_entity.id
_entity.type
_entity.pdbx_description
1 polymer ?
#
loop_
_entity_poly.entity_id
_entity_poly.type
_entity_poly.pdbx_seq_one_letter_code
_entity_poly.pdbx_strand_id
1 'polypeptide(L)'
;MALSRLAQEFAAEINLHDWSDAPYRRDRAGHRRENDSPSKLTDTLSETETDSVRMNAMWVVAQVLAHRDPNFDVYEFAEACGVDTRTNTGRRDGGIEAGLRKRGDHYQQPGMLE
;
A
#
# COMPACT_ATOMS: atom_id res chain seq x y z
N MET A 1 -12.01 6.53 12.50
CA MET A 1 -11.92 5.95 13.86
C MET A 1 -10.45 5.63 14.01
N ALA A 2 -9.75 6.11 15.03
CA ALA A 2 -8.28 6.02 15.04
C ALA A 2 -7.79 4.60 14.71
N LEU A 3 -6.95 4.47 13.69
CA LEU A 3 -6.35 3.19 13.29
C LEU A 3 -5.81 2.42 14.50
N SER A 4 -5.99 1.10 14.53
CA SER A 4 -5.35 0.26 15.54
C SER A 4 -3.83 0.43 15.48
N ARG A 5 -3.13 0.22 16.60
CA ARG A 5 -1.66 0.32 16.64
C ARG A 5 -0.99 -0.54 15.55
N LEU A 6 -1.48 -1.76 15.37
CA LEU A 6 -0.96 -2.67 14.36
C LEU A 6 -1.16 -2.12 12.93
N ALA A 7 -2.32 -1.51 12.65
CA ALA A 7 -2.56 -0.85 11.37
C ALA A 7 -1.65 0.36 11.17
N GLN A 8 -1.41 1.16 12.21
CA GLN A 8 -0.48 2.30 12.14
C GLN A 8 0.95 1.84 11.84
N GLU A 9 1.43 0.78 12.50
CA GLU A 9 2.78 0.23 12.28
C GLU A 9 2.95 -0.31 10.86
N PHE A 10 1.94 -1.01 10.32
CA PHE A 10 1.95 -1.43 8.91
C PHE A 10 1.92 -0.25 7.94
N ALA A 11 1.08 0.75 8.19
CA ALA A 11 0.98 1.92 7.33
C ALA A 11 2.30 2.71 7.30
N ALA A 12 2.94 2.88 8.46
CA ALA A 12 4.23 3.54 8.57
C ALA A 12 5.33 2.81 7.77
N GLU A 13 5.38 1.49 7.84
CA GLU A 13 6.33 0.70 7.03
C GLU A 13 6.05 0.85 5.53
N ILE A 14 4.79 0.78 5.11
CA ILE A 14 4.41 0.96 3.70
C ILE A 14 4.79 2.36 3.20
N ASN A 15 4.56 3.39 4.00
CA ASN A 15 4.82 4.78 3.63
C ASN A 15 6.33 5.07 3.51
N LEU A 16 7.14 4.53 4.42
CA LEU A 16 8.60 4.75 4.41
C LEU A 16 9.34 3.87 3.40
N HIS A 17 8.68 2.87 2.82
CA HIS A 17 9.32 1.96 1.89
C HIS A 17 9.63 2.64 0.55
N ASP A 18 10.87 2.48 0.06
CA ASP A 18 11.25 2.90 -1.29
C ASP A 18 10.74 1.89 -2.33
N TRP A 19 9.55 2.16 -2.87
CA TRP A 19 8.89 1.33 -3.87
C TRP A 19 9.48 1.46 -5.27
N SER A 20 10.26 2.50 -5.55
CA SER A 20 10.77 2.73 -6.91
C SER A 20 11.79 1.67 -7.37
N ASP A 21 12.34 0.92 -6.41
CA ASP A 21 13.29 -0.17 -6.62
C ASP A 21 12.69 -1.56 -6.29
N ALA A 22 11.36 -1.63 -6.16
CA ALA A 22 10.65 -2.87 -5.85
C ALA A 22 10.95 -4.06 -6.80
N PRO A 23 11.18 -3.87 -8.13
CA PRO A 23 11.47 -4.98 -9.03
C PRO A 23 12.79 -5.70 -8.76
N TYR A 24 13.77 -5.00 -8.18
CA TYR A 24 15.15 -5.51 -8.01
C TYR A 24 15.50 -5.83 -6.56
N ARG A 25 14.79 -5.24 -5.59
CA ARG A 25 15.02 -5.49 -4.14
C ARG A 25 14.38 -6.79 -3.67
N ARG A 26 15.09 -7.91 -3.86
CA ARG A 26 14.74 -9.21 -3.24
C ARG A 26 15.38 -9.41 -1.86
N ASP A 27 16.52 -8.79 -1.55
CA ASP A 27 17.38 -9.17 -0.41
C ASP A 27 17.81 -8.04 0.55
N ARG A 28 17.44 -6.77 0.35
CA ARG A 28 18.03 -5.66 1.15
C ARG A 28 17.03 -4.63 1.66
N ALA A 29 16.43 -4.92 2.81
CA ALA A 29 15.88 -3.89 3.69
C ALA A 29 17.01 -2.91 4.09
N GLY A 30 16.80 -1.59 3.90
CA GLY A 30 17.81 -0.57 4.23
C GLY A 30 18.86 -0.25 3.16
N HIS A 31 18.66 -0.67 1.91
CA HIS A 31 19.54 -0.25 0.81
C HIS A 31 19.46 1.27 0.60
N ARG A 32 20.62 1.94 0.54
CA ARG A 32 20.69 3.35 0.20
C ARG A 32 21.28 3.50 -1.19
N ARG A 33 20.52 4.11 -2.09
CA ARG A 33 20.89 4.34 -3.49
C ARG A 33 22.20 5.12 -3.65
N GLU A 34 22.55 5.95 -2.67
CA GLU A 34 23.83 6.67 -2.62
C GLU A 34 25.06 5.74 -2.66
N ASN A 35 24.88 4.45 -2.36
CA ASN A 35 25.95 3.47 -2.34
C ASN A 35 25.99 2.58 -3.61
N ASP A 36 25.09 2.79 -4.57
CA ASP A 36 25.05 1.98 -5.80
C ASP A 36 25.99 2.49 -6.89
N SER A 37 26.57 1.54 -7.62
CA SER A 37 27.32 1.80 -8.84
C SER A 37 26.41 2.37 -9.94
N PRO A 38 26.84 3.38 -10.73
CA PRO A 38 26.00 4.08 -11.72
C PRO A 38 25.28 3.18 -12.73
N SER A 39 25.88 2.04 -13.07
CA SER A 39 25.31 1.06 -13.99
C SER A 39 24.09 0.31 -13.46
N LYS A 40 23.76 0.46 -12.17
CA LYS A 40 22.58 -0.15 -11.53
C LYS A 40 21.46 0.85 -11.27
N LEU A 41 21.67 2.14 -11.56
CA LEU A 41 20.72 3.22 -11.31
C LEU A 41 19.70 3.42 -12.46
N THR A 42 19.78 2.63 -13.54
CA THR A 42 19.03 2.89 -14.78
C THR A 42 17.65 2.25 -14.85
N ASP A 43 17.37 1.21 -14.07
CA ASP A 43 16.10 0.49 -14.10
C ASP A 43 15.26 0.78 -12.85
N THR A 44 14.80 2.02 -12.68
CA THR A 44 13.86 2.36 -11.59
C THR A 44 12.44 2.46 -12.12
N LEU A 45 11.47 2.10 -11.30
CA LEU A 45 10.07 2.38 -11.59
C LEU A 45 9.85 3.89 -11.69
N SER A 46 8.98 4.29 -12.63
CA SER A 46 8.42 5.64 -12.67
C SER A 46 7.59 5.93 -11.41
N GLU A 47 7.25 7.20 -11.19
CA GLU A 47 6.40 7.62 -10.07
C GLU A 47 5.04 6.89 -10.09
N THR A 48 4.39 6.82 -11.26
CA THR A 48 3.11 6.12 -11.42
C THR A 48 3.21 4.62 -11.12
N GLU A 49 4.29 3.97 -11.55
CA GLU A 49 4.53 2.55 -11.23
C GLU A 49 4.83 2.36 -9.74
N THR A 50 5.60 3.27 -9.15
CA THR A 50 5.92 3.31 -7.71
C THR A 50 4.63 3.42 -6.88
N ASP A 51 3.73 4.33 -7.25
CA ASP A 51 2.43 4.50 -6.59
C ASP A 51 1.53 3.29 -6.79
N SER A 52 1.56 2.66 -7.97
CA SER A 52 0.83 1.42 -8.22
C SER A 52 1.30 0.29 -7.30
N VAL A 53 2.61 0.15 -7.09
CA VAL A 53 3.16 -0.85 -6.16
C VAL A 53 2.78 -0.52 -4.71
N ARG A 54 2.89 0.74 -4.29
CA ARG A 54 2.45 1.19 -2.94
C ARG A 54 0.97 0.88 -2.72
N MET A 55 0.12 1.18 -3.70
CA MET A 55 -1.32 0.92 -3.64
C MET A 55 -1.61 -0.59 -3.56
N ASN A 56 -0.91 -1.41 -4.35
CA ASN A 56 -1.04 -2.86 -4.28
C ASN A 56 -0.65 -3.43 -2.91
N ALA A 57 0.46 -2.96 -2.34
CA ALA A 57 0.89 -3.36 -1.00
C ALA A 57 -0.14 -2.95 0.07
N MET A 58 -0.65 -1.71 -0.04
CA MET A 58 -1.72 -1.21 0.82
C MET A 58 -2.97 -2.10 0.73
N TRP A 59 -3.45 -2.45 -0.46
CA TRP A 59 -4.62 -3.33 -0.62
C TRP A 59 -4.44 -4.69 0.03
N VAL A 60 -3.27 -5.31 -0.15
CA VAL A 60 -2.97 -6.63 0.44
C VAL A 60 -3.08 -6.59 1.96
N VAL A 61 -2.48 -5.57 2.59
CA VAL A 61 -2.51 -5.42 4.05
C VAL A 61 -3.91 -5.01 4.53
N ALA A 62 -4.54 -4.07 3.84
CA ALA A 62 -5.90 -3.61 4.14
C ALA A 62 -6.91 -4.75 4.11
N GLN A 63 -6.82 -5.70 3.16
CA GLN A 63 -7.71 -6.88 3.14
C GLN A 63 -7.62 -7.68 4.45
N VAL A 64 -6.42 -7.88 4.98
CA VAL A 64 -6.20 -8.64 6.22
C VAL A 64 -6.73 -7.88 7.42
N LEU A 65 -6.43 -6.58 7.51
CA LEU A 65 -6.87 -5.74 8.61
C LEU A 65 -8.38 -5.58 8.63
N ALA A 66 -8.99 -5.31 7.47
CA ALA A 66 -10.42 -5.11 7.34
C ALA A 66 -11.24 -6.40 7.57
N HIS A 67 -10.68 -7.57 7.26
CA HIS A 67 -11.29 -8.85 7.63
C HIS A 67 -11.25 -9.09 9.15
N ARG A 68 -10.19 -8.66 9.83
CA ARG A 68 -10.02 -8.84 11.29
C ARG A 68 -10.79 -7.82 12.12
N ASP A 69 -10.90 -6.59 11.61
CA ASP A 69 -11.56 -5.49 12.28
C ASP A 69 -12.72 -4.97 11.42
N PRO A 70 -13.99 -5.25 11.78
CA PRO A 70 -15.15 -4.77 11.01
C PRO A 70 -15.30 -3.25 11.04
N ASN A 71 -14.61 -2.55 11.95
CA ASN A 71 -14.62 -1.10 12.09
C ASN A 71 -13.47 -0.41 11.34
N PHE A 72 -12.66 -1.18 10.60
CA PHE A 72 -11.49 -0.66 9.89
C PHE A 72 -11.86 0.39 8.84
N ASP A 73 -11.26 1.58 8.95
CA ASP A 73 -11.40 2.64 7.95
C ASP A 73 -10.26 2.55 6.93
N VAL A 74 -10.60 2.08 5.74
CA VAL A 74 -9.61 1.87 4.67
C VAL A 74 -9.07 3.18 4.09
N TYR A 75 -9.85 4.27 4.11
CA TYR A 75 -9.36 5.55 3.61
C TYR A 75 -8.37 6.16 4.60
N GLU A 76 -8.66 6.05 5.91
CA GLU A 76 -7.73 6.47 6.96
C GLU A 76 -6.40 5.67 6.88
N PHE A 77 -6.49 4.35 6.63
CA PHE A 77 -5.31 3.52 6.42
C PHE A 77 -4.54 3.86 5.14
N ALA A 78 -5.24 4.10 4.03
CA ALA A 78 -4.61 4.45 2.75
C ALA A 78 -3.84 5.78 2.85
N GLU A 79 -4.42 6.79 3.51
CA GLU A 79 -3.73 8.06 3.77
C GLU A 79 -2.47 7.85 4.62
N ALA A 80 -2.56 7.04 5.68
CA ALA A 80 -1.40 6.71 6.52
C ALA A 80 -0.30 5.93 5.76
N CYS A 81 -0.68 5.16 4.74
CA CYS A 81 0.25 4.46 3.85
C CYS A 81 0.94 5.38 2.83
N GLY A 82 0.56 6.66 2.74
CA GLY A 82 1.07 7.58 1.72
C GLY A 82 0.42 7.37 0.35
N VAL A 83 -0.80 6.82 0.30
CA VAL A 83 -1.59 6.71 -0.93
C VAL A 83 -2.51 7.93 -1.05
N ASP A 84 -2.55 8.54 -2.23
CA ASP A 84 -3.46 9.65 -2.50
C ASP A 84 -4.93 9.18 -2.43
N THR A 85 -5.67 9.71 -1.47
CA THR A 85 -7.07 9.32 -1.23
C THR A 85 -8.09 10.10 -2.05
N ARG A 86 -7.60 11.02 -2.89
CA ARG A 86 -8.42 11.89 -3.72
C ARG A 86 -7.91 11.87 -5.14
N THR A 87 -8.86 11.91 -6.06
CA THR A 87 -8.58 12.11 -7.48
C THR A 87 -8.15 13.56 -7.75
N ASN A 88 -7.62 13.81 -8.94
CA ASN A 88 -7.28 15.16 -9.42
C ASN A 88 -8.47 16.15 -9.38
N THR A 89 -9.70 15.65 -9.30
CA THR A 89 -10.93 16.47 -9.16
C THR A 89 -11.32 16.75 -7.70
N GLY A 90 -10.53 16.29 -6.72
CA GLY A 90 -10.80 16.43 -5.29
C GLY A 90 -11.83 15.44 -4.71
N ARG A 91 -12.43 14.60 -5.56
CA ARG A 91 -13.33 13.51 -5.12
C ARG A 91 -12.54 12.38 -4.49
N ARG A 92 -13.15 11.63 -3.56
CA ARG A 92 -12.55 10.39 -3.03
C ARG A 92 -12.20 9.44 -4.18
N ASP A 93 -11.00 8.86 -4.09
CA ASP A 93 -10.58 7.86 -5.05
C ASP A 93 -11.24 6.51 -4.76
N GLY A 94 -12.16 6.10 -5.63
CA GLY A 94 -12.82 4.79 -5.55
C GLY A 94 -11.86 3.62 -5.79
N GLY A 95 -10.68 3.86 -6.36
CA GLY A 95 -9.64 2.86 -6.51
C GLY A 95 -9.25 2.24 -5.17
N ILE A 96 -9.24 3.00 -4.08
CA ILE A 96 -8.86 2.51 -2.74
C ILE A 96 -9.70 1.30 -2.33
N GLU A 97 -11.01 1.33 -2.56
CA GLU A 97 -11.89 0.21 -2.22
C GLU A 97 -11.95 -0.86 -3.30
N ALA A 98 -11.69 -0.50 -4.56
CA ALA A 98 -11.80 -1.41 -5.71
C ALA A 98 -10.85 -2.61 -5.63
N GLY A 99 -9.70 -2.47 -4.96
CA GLY A 99 -8.77 -3.59 -4.75
C GLY A 99 -9.15 -4.53 -3.60
N LEU A 100 -10.21 -4.23 -2.85
CA LEU A 100 -10.64 -5.00 -1.69
C LEU A 100 -11.79 -5.92 -2.04
N ARG A 101 -11.73 -7.16 -1.54
CA ARG A 101 -12.78 -8.16 -1.71
C ARG A 101 -13.78 -8.04 -0.57
N LYS A 102 -15.01 -7.64 -0.92
CA LYS A 102 -16.17 -7.56 -0.03
C LYS A 102 -17.25 -8.57 -0.46
N ARG A 103 -18.02 -9.09 0.50
CA ARG A 103 -19.23 -9.88 0.27
C ARG A 103 -20.35 -9.30 1.14
N GLY A 104 -21.26 -8.56 0.52
CA GLY A 104 -22.16 -7.68 1.26
C GLY A 104 -21.35 -6.63 2.03
N ASP A 105 -21.63 -6.46 3.32
CA ASP A 105 -20.96 -5.47 4.18
C ASP A 105 -19.66 -5.98 4.82
N HIS A 106 -19.23 -7.21 4.51
CA HIS A 106 -18.07 -7.84 5.14
C HIS A 106 -16.90 -8.01 4.19
N TYR A 107 -15.68 -7.80 4.69
CA TYR A 107 -14.46 -8.13 3.96
C TYR A 107 -14.21 -9.64 3.97
N GLN A 108 -13.89 -10.17 2.79
CA GLN A 108 -13.63 -11.59 2.60
C GLN A 108 -12.36 -12.04 3.33
N GLN A 109 -12.30 -13.34 3.64
CA GLN A 109 -11.14 -13.95 4.28
C GLN A 109 -9.89 -13.84 3.37
N PRO A 110 -8.74 -13.39 3.90
CA PRO A 110 -7.49 -13.36 3.15
C PRO A 110 -7.05 -14.74 2.68
N GLY A 111 -6.40 -14.81 1.50
CA GLY A 111 -5.91 -16.05 0.91
C GLY A 111 -6.97 -16.90 0.20
N MET A 112 -8.25 -16.53 0.29
CA MET A 112 -9.32 -17.11 -0.51
C MET A 112 -9.51 -16.27 -1.77
N LEU A 113 -9.39 -16.92 -2.92
CA LEU A 113 -9.96 -16.46 -4.16
C LEU A 113 -11.33 -17.14 -4.28
N GLU A 114 -12.36 -16.40 -4.67
CA GLU A 114 -13.71 -16.95 -4.85
C GLU A 114 -13.71 -18.20 -5.75
#